data_AF-A0A2T1EQU6-F1
#
_entry.id   AF-A0A2T1EQU6-F1
#
_cell.length_a   1.000
_cell.length_b   1.000
_cell.length_c   1.000
_cell.angle_alpha   90.00
_cell.angle_beta   90.00
_cell.angle_gamma   90.00
#
_symmetry.space_group_name_H-M   'P 1'
#
loop_
_entity.id
_entity.type
_entity.pdbx_description
1 polymer ?
#
loop_
_entity_poly.entity_id
_entity_poly.type
_entity_poly.pdbx_seq_one_letter_code
_entity_poly.pdbx_strand_id
1 'polypeptide(L)'
;MNRQKKSPLSLFILACTTGLIVLGTSLNISNSFLAAPSFAQSARPQEFGMQVYQRLPNLPLENKYVSKDTKKVAADNTLVTRLLQYHLYLKGRAPGYRLDWKLTLADYLGANELIDEVAYPGYATLLTNPLEGDRAVITRLNRKQRNELVQVMVSLFNQNTRAATSPSGRANPQIPAPTSTPLPPRPGDAQRLK
;
A
#
# COMPACT_ATOMS: atom_id res chain seq x y z
N MET A 1 -40.03 -44.67 22.67
CA MET A 1 -39.33 -45.88 23.17
C MET A 1 -37.88 -45.80 22.69
N ASN A 2 -36.95 -45.30 23.52
CA ASN A 2 -35.87 -46.07 24.18
C ASN A 2 -34.82 -46.60 23.16
N ARG A 3 -33.52 -46.29 23.18
CA ARG A 3 -32.59 -46.09 24.30
C ARG A 3 -31.36 -45.28 23.89
N GLN A 4 -30.88 -44.48 24.83
CA GLN A 4 -29.52 -44.00 24.98
C GLN A 4 -28.50 -45.16 25.10
N LYS A 5 -27.30 -44.98 24.55
CA LYS A 5 -26.07 -45.60 25.12
C LYS A 5 -25.02 -44.51 25.32
N LYS A 6 -24.54 -44.43 26.55
CA LYS A 6 -23.56 -43.48 27.09
C LYS A 6 -22.17 -44.15 27.17
N SER A 7 -21.14 -43.33 26.86
CA SER A 7 -19.75 -43.25 27.39
C SER A 7 -18.78 -44.45 27.21
N PRO A 8 -17.45 -44.31 27.46
CA PRO A 8 -16.69 -43.13 27.91
C PRO A 8 -15.35 -42.80 27.18
N LEU A 9 -15.01 -41.52 27.25
CA LEU A 9 -13.70 -40.92 27.59
C LEU A 9 -12.47 -41.85 27.66
N SER A 10 -11.42 -41.55 26.86
CA SER A 10 -10.04 -41.77 27.31
C SER A 10 -9.11 -40.71 26.72
N LEU A 11 -8.72 -39.81 27.61
CA LEU A 11 -7.72 -38.75 27.46
C LEU A 11 -6.34 -39.39 27.65
N PHE A 12 -5.43 -39.28 26.67
CA PHE A 12 -4.01 -39.54 26.88
C PHE A 12 -3.22 -38.29 26.51
N ILE A 13 -2.89 -37.50 27.53
CA ILE A 13 -1.85 -36.49 27.50
C ILE A 13 -0.54 -37.24 27.73
N LEU A 14 0.38 -37.22 26.76
CA LEU A 14 1.77 -37.57 27.00
C LEU A 14 2.64 -36.40 26.55
N ALA A 15 3.02 -35.59 27.53
CA ALA A 15 4.11 -34.64 27.43
C ALA A 15 5.43 -35.40 27.52
N CYS A 16 6.26 -35.32 26.48
CA CYS A 16 7.69 -35.68 26.56
C CYS A 16 8.50 -34.42 26.27
N THR A 17 8.85 -33.74 27.35
CA THR A 17 9.89 -32.72 27.41
C THR A 17 11.25 -33.39 27.31
N THR A 18 12.02 -33.07 26.27
CA THR A 18 13.48 -33.17 26.31
C THR A 18 14.06 -31.89 25.73
N GLY A 19 14.66 -31.10 26.62
CA GLY A 19 15.45 -29.93 26.25
C GLY A 19 16.77 -30.35 25.60
N LEU A 20 17.15 -29.63 24.55
CA LEU A 20 18.53 -29.54 24.12
C LEU A 20 18.97 -28.09 24.32
N ILE A 21 19.86 -27.89 25.29
CA ILE A 21 20.61 -26.65 25.47
C ILE A 21 21.68 -26.65 24.38
N VAL A 22 21.57 -25.73 23.41
CA VAL A 22 22.69 -25.40 22.52
C VAL A 22 23.26 -24.05 22.95
N LEU A 23 24.56 -24.13 23.17
CA LEU A 23 25.51 -23.18 23.70
C LEU A 23 25.63 -21.94 22.81
N GLY A 24 25.98 -20.82 23.44
CA GLY A 24 25.94 -19.49 22.84
C GLY A 24 26.83 -19.28 21.62
N THR A 25 26.23 -18.66 20.61
CA THR A 25 26.88 -17.68 19.75
C THR A 25 25.96 -16.47 19.69
N SER A 26 26.34 -15.37 20.34
CA SER A 26 25.68 -14.08 20.17
C SER A 26 25.99 -13.57 18.77
N LEU A 27 25.21 -14.01 17.77
CA LEU A 27 25.14 -13.34 16.49
C LEU A 27 24.47 -12.00 16.74
N ASN A 28 25.28 -10.94 16.82
CA ASN A 28 24.82 -9.57 16.75
C ASN A 28 24.35 -9.33 15.31
N ILE A 29 23.19 -9.88 14.97
CA ILE A 29 22.52 -9.58 13.71
C ILE A 29 22.00 -8.16 13.89
N SER A 30 22.81 -7.19 13.50
CA SER A 30 22.37 -5.84 13.22
C SER A 30 21.31 -5.95 12.13
N ASN A 31 20.06 -6.12 12.56
CA ASN A 31 18.88 -6.03 11.73
C ASN A 31 18.73 -4.56 11.31
N SER A 32 19.62 -4.09 10.45
CA SER A 32 19.30 -3.03 9.50
C SER A 32 18.37 -3.61 8.45
N PHE A 33 17.20 -4.07 8.89
CA PHE A 33 16.05 -4.18 8.00
C PHE A 33 15.81 -2.76 7.54
N LEU A 34 16.25 -2.48 6.32
CA LEU A 34 15.74 -1.38 5.53
C LEU A 34 14.22 -1.51 5.63
N ALA A 35 13.60 -0.69 6.46
CA ALA A 35 12.16 -0.61 6.56
C ALA A 35 11.70 -0.15 5.18
N ALA A 36 11.39 -1.12 4.32
CA ALA A 36 10.67 -0.82 3.09
C ALA A 36 9.44 -0.04 3.54
N PRO A 37 9.20 1.16 3.01
CA PRO A 37 8.02 1.92 3.39
C PRO A 37 6.82 0.99 3.18
N SER A 38 6.09 0.71 4.26
CA SER A 38 4.87 -0.09 4.17
C SER A 38 3.92 0.66 3.25
N PHE A 39 3.72 0.16 2.03
CA PHE A 39 2.78 0.73 1.06
C PHE A 39 1.36 0.82 1.62
N ALA A 40 1.04 0.03 2.66
CA ALA A 40 -0.24 0.06 3.35
C ALA A 40 -0.49 1.36 4.14
N GLN A 41 0.56 2.12 4.48
CA GLN A 41 0.45 3.34 5.28
C GLN A 41 0.48 4.63 4.44
N SER A 42 0.99 4.59 3.20
CA SER A 42 1.26 5.79 2.40
C SER A 42 0.18 6.16 1.38
N ALA A 43 -0.80 5.28 1.09
CA ALA A 43 -1.88 5.57 0.17
C ALA A 43 -3.23 5.17 0.76
N ARG A 44 -3.92 6.13 1.39
CA ARG A 44 -5.35 5.98 1.67
C ARG A 44 -6.07 5.92 0.32
N PRO A 45 -6.74 4.81 -0.05
CA PRO A 45 -7.34 4.65 -1.37
C PRO A 45 -8.25 5.82 -1.77
N GLN A 46 -8.95 6.42 -0.80
CA GLN A 46 -9.84 7.56 -0.97
C GLN A 46 -9.08 8.82 -1.44
N GLU A 47 -8.03 9.21 -0.71
CA GLU A 47 -7.21 10.39 -1.04
C GLU A 47 -6.52 10.20 -2.39
N PHE A 48 -6.00 9.00 -2.65
CA PHE A 48 -5.37 8.67 -3.92
C PHE A 48 -6.37 8.66 -5.08
N GLY A 49 -7.57 8.13 -4.86
CA GLY A 49 -8.64 8.10 -5.84
C GLY A 49 -9.03 9.51 -6.31
N MET A 50 -9.13 10.47 -5.39
CA MET A 50 -9.39 11.86 -5.75
C MET A 50 -8.31 12.44 -6.68
N GLN A 51 -7.02 12.16 -6.42
CA GLN A 51 -5.93 12.62 -7.28
C GLN A 51 -6.00 11.99 -8.68
N VAL A 52 -6.42 10.73 -8.80
CA VAL A 52 -6.64 10.09 -10.10
C VAL A 52 -7.75 10.82 -10.87
N TYR A 53 -8.89 11.11 -10.23
CA TYR A 53 -9.99 11.84 -10.89
C TYR A 53 -9.64 13.28 -11.26
N GLN A 54 -8.75 13.95 -10.51
CA GLN A 54 -8.22 15.26 -10.91
C GLN A 54 -7.42 15.19 -12.21
N ARG A 55 -6.68 14.10 -12.44
CA ARG A 55 -5.90 13.87 -13.67
C ARG A 55 -6.75 13.31 -14.81
N LEU A 56 -7.83 12.59 -14.49
CA LEU A 56 -8.74 11.93 -15.43
C LEU A 56 -10.20 12.34 -15.16
N PRO A 57 -10.57 13.60 -15.43
CA PRO A 57 -11.89 14.13 -15.06
C PRO A 57 -13.05 13.45 -15.81
N ASN A 58 -12.77 12.82 -16.95
CA ASN A 58 -13.76 12.11 -17.76
C ASN A 58 -13.94 10.64 -17.36
N LEU A 59 -13.17 10.14 -16.38
CA LEU A 59 -13.30 8.77 -15.90
C LEU A 59 -14.59 8.65 -15.06
N PRO A 60 -15.47 7.65 -15.31
CA PRO A 60 -16.67 7.47 -14.52
C PRO A 60 -16.39 7.24 -13.03
N LEU A 61 -17.20 7.88 -12.18
CA LEU A 61 -17.07 7.76 -10.73
C LEU A 61 -17.61 6.43 -10.19
N GLU A 62 -18.70 5.89 -10.76
CA GLU A 62 -19.40 4.70 -10.26
C GLU A 62 -19.60 4.68 -8.73
N ASN A 63 -20.15 5.77 -8.18
CA ASN A 63 -20.31 6.00 -6.74
C ASN A 63 -21.77 6.15 -6.29
N LYS A 64 -22.71 5.57 -7.04
CA LYS A 64 -24.16 5.61 -6.73
C LYS A 64 -24.62 4.47 -5.82
N TYR A 65 -23.69 3.66 -5.32
CA TYR A 65 -23.99 2.50 -4.49
C TYR A 65 -24.43 2.91 -3.08
N VAL A 66 -25.39 2.18 -2.53
CA VAL A 66 -25.95 2.43 -1.19
C VAL A 66 -25.26 1.53 -0.18
N SER A 67 -24.83 2.12 0.94
CA SER A 67 -24.22 1.42 2.07
C SER A 67 -25.24 0.53 2.78
N LYS A 68 -24.83 -0.68 3.16
CA LYS A 68 -25.60 -1.60 4.00
C LYS A 68 -25.86 -1.03 5.39
N ASP A 69 -24.88 -0.35 5.98
CA ASP A 69 -24.93 0.12 7.36
C ASP A 69 -25.72 1.42 7.48
N THR A 70 -25.39 2.42 6.66
CA THR A 70 -25.97 3.77 6.78
C THR A 70 -27.24 3.96 5.96
N LYS A 71 -27.53 3.03 5.03
CA LYS A 71 -28.62 3.15 4.03
C LYS A 71 -28.55 4.41 3.16
N LYS A 72 -27.39 5.07 3.11
CA LYS A 72 -27.12 6.25 2.28
C LYS A 72 -26.17 5.90 1.15
N VAL A 73 -26.13 6.75 0.14
CA VAL A 73 -25.15 6.65 -0.95
C VAL A 73 -23.73 6.78 -0.40
N ALA A 74 -22.88 5.79 -0.70
CA ALA A 74 -21.47 5.77 -0.32
C ALA A 74 -20.64 6.55 -1.35
N ALA A 75 -20.68 7.88 -1.26
CA ALA A 75 -20.12 8.77 -2.29
C ALA A 75 -18.59 8.64 -2.48
N ASP A 76 -17.88 8.17 -1.45
CA ASP A 76 -16.44 7.88 -1.45
C ASP A 76 -16.09 6.49 -2.04
N ASN A 77 -17.10 5.63 -2.22
CA ASN A 77 -16.96 4.32 -2.84
C ASN A 77 -17.09 4.46 -4.37
N THR A 78 -16.01 4.92 -5.00
CA THR A 78 -15.86 5.12 -6.45
C THR A 78 -15.24 3.90 -7.14
N LEU A 79 -15.29 3.86 -8.47
CA LEU A 79 -14.57 2.88 -9.30
C LEU A 79 -13.09 2.82 -8.93
N VAL A 80 -12.41 3.98 -8.87
CA VAL A 80 -10.97 4.01 -8.61
C VAL A 80 -10.65 3.53 -7.19
N THR A 81 -11.45 3.88 -6.19
CA THR A 81 -11.21 3.43 -4.81
C THR A 81 -11.36 1.92 -4.68
N ARG A 82 -12.35 1.31 -5.34
CA ARG A 82 -12.48 -0.15 -5.42
C ARG A 82 -11.34 -0.80 -6.19
N LEU A 83 -10.91 -0.22 -7.31
CA LEU A 83 -9.80 -0.75 -8.11
C LEU A 83 -8.46 -0.70 -7.34
N LEU A 84 -8.23 0.37 -6.56
CA LEU A 84 -7.10 0.47 -5.61
C LEU A 84 -7.18 -0.60 -4.53
N GLN A 85 -8.34 -0.77 -3.89
CA GLN A 85 -8.53 -1.80 -2.86
C GLN A 85 -8.31 -3.21 -3.41
N TYR A 86 -8.83 -3.49 -4.60
CA TYR A 86 -8.62 -4.76 -5.30
C TYR A 86 -7.13 -4.98 -5.58
N HIS A 87 -6.45 -4.01 -6.19
CA HIS A 87 -5.04 -4.11 -6.54
C HIS A 87 -4.13 -4.29 -5.30
N LEU A 88 -4.28 -3.41 -4.32
CA LEU A 88 -3.37 -3.31 -3.18
C LEU A 88 -3.62 -4.40 -2.14
N TYR A 89 -4.89 -4.67 -1.82
CA TYR A 89 -5.23 -5.50 -0.66
C TYR A 89 -5.70 -6.88 -1.06
N LEU A 90 -6.55 -6.99 -2.10
CA LEU A 90 -7.05 -8.30 -2.51
C LEU A 90 -6.02 -9.09 -3.32
N LYS A 91 -5.32 -8.42 -4.24
CA LYS A 91 -4.29 -9.04 -5.08
C LYS A 91 -2.87 -8.89 -4.55
N GLY A 92 -2.63 -7.95 -3.64
CA GLY A 92 -1.29 -7.71 -3.09
C GLY A 92 -0.28 -7.26 -4.16
N ARG A 93 -0.75 -6.59 -5.22
CA ARG A 93 0.09 -6.18 -6.35
C ARG A 93 0.86 -4.89 -6.03
N ALA A 94 2.05 -4.80 -6.59
CA ALA A 94 2.95 -3.68 -6.30
C ALA A 94 2.55 -2.44 -7.12
N PRO A 95 2.19 -1.32 -6.48
CA PRO A 95 1.51 -0.21 -7.17
C PRO A 95 2.45 0.70 -7.98
N GLY A 96 3.76 0.58 -7.78
CA GLY A 96 4.77 1.33 -8.54
C GLY A 96 5.07 0.76 -9.93
N TYR A 97 4.53 -0.42 -10.26
CA TYR A 97 4.86 -1.14 -11.49
C TYR A 97 3.69 -1.15 -12.48
N ARG A 98 4.02 -0.78 -13.73
CA ARG A 98 3.04 -0.70 -14.82
C ARG A 98 2.44 -2.06 -15.20
N LEU A 99 3.20 -3.14 -15.08
CA LEU A 99 2.74 -4.48 -15.42
C LEU A 99 1.61 -4.93 -14.49
N ASP A 100 1.78 -4.75 -13.19
CA ASP A 100 0.79 -5.11 -12.17
C ASP A 100 -0.57 -4.43 -12.37
N TRP A 101 -0.55 -3.15 -12.75
CA TRP A 101 -1.78 -2.44 -13.11
C TRP A 101 -2.43 -2.97 -14.39
N LYS A 102 -1.64 -3.40 -15.37
CA LYS A 102 -2.19 -4.04 -16.58
C LYS A 102 -2.80 -5.40 -16.29
N LEU A 103 -2.18 -6.21 -15.43
CA LEU A 103 -2.76 -7.47 -14.97
C LEU A 103 -4.08 -7.23 -14.24
N THR A 104 -4.12 -6.16 -13.44
CA THR A 104 -5.37 -5.72 -12.79
C THR A 104 -6.46 -5.40 -13.79
N LEU A 105 -6.19 -4.57 -14.79
CA LEU A 105 -7.20 -4.32 -15.82
C LEU A 105 -7.56 -5.58 -16.62
N ALA A 106 -6.62 -6.51 -16.82
CA ALA A 106 -6.88 -7.78 -17.48
C ALA A 106 -7.85 -8.67 -16.69
N ASP A 107 -7.79 -8.68 -15.35
CA ASP A 107 -8.78 -9.38 -14.51
C ASP A 107 -10.19 -8.85 -14.74
N TYR A 108 -10.36 -7.52 -14.74
CA TYR A 108 -11.65 -6.87 -14.99
C TYR A 108 -12.19 -7.19 -16.39
N LEU A 109 -11.30 -7.28 -17.37
CA LEU A 109 -11.62 -7.66 -18.75
C LEU A 109 -11.83 -9.18 -18.94
N GLY A 110 -11.62 -9.99 -17.90
CA GLY A 110 -11.72 -11.45 -17.97
C GLY A 110 -10.60 -12.12 -18.79
N ALA A 111 -9.46 -11.45 -18.92
CA ALA A 111 -8.32 -11.89 -19.74
C ALA A 111 -7.10 -12.35 -18.93
N ASN A 112 -7.18 -12.39 -17.60
CA ASN A 112 -6.12 -12.89 -16.72
C ASN A 112 -6.69 -13.80 -15.63
N GLU A 113 -7.17 -13.24 -14.52
CA GLU A 113 -7.76 -14.01 -13.42
C GLU A 113 -9.26 -13.76 -13.30
N LEU A 114 -10.00 -14.77 -12.81
CA LEU A 114 -11.39 -14.60 -12.42
C LEU A 114 -11.44 -13.83 -11.09
N ILE A 115 -12.30 -12.81 -11.04
CA ILE A 115 -12.55 -12.04 -9.82
C ILE A 115 -13.60 -12.77 -8.99
N ASP A 116 -13.24 -13.13 -7.76
CA ASP A 116 -14.21 -13.67 -6.79
C ASP A 116 -15.19 -12.57 -6.35
N GLU A 117 -16.46 -12.77 -6.68
CA GLU A 117 -17.55 -11.84 -6.37
C GLU A 117 -17.69 -11.58 -4.88
N VAL A 118 -17.53 -12.60 -4.03
CA VAL A 118 -17.78 -12.45 -2.59
C VAL A 118 -16.64 -11.75 -1.87
N ALA A 119 -15.45 -11.74 -2.47
CA ALA A 119 -14.28 -11.03 -1.98
C ALA A 119 -14.12 -9.63 -2.58
N TYR A 120 -14.95 -9.26 -3.55
CA TYR A 120 -14.80 -8.01 -4.29
C TYR A 120 -15.01 -6.77 -3.38
N PRO A 121 -14.19 -5.71 -3.53
CA PRO A 121 -14.38 -4.47 -2.80
C PRO A 121 -15.80 -3.91 -2.93
N GLY A 122 -16.48 -3.77 -1.79
CA GLY A 122 -17.87 -3.31 -1.72
C GLY A 122 -18.89 -4.43 -1.55
N TYR A 123 -18.57 -5.70 -1.78
CA TYR A 123 -19.51 -6.81 -1.57
C TYR A 123 -20.09 -6.83 -0.15
N ALA A 124 -19.21 -6.74 0.86
CA ALA A 124 -19.64 -6.80 2.26
C ALA A 124 -20.37 -5.53 2.73
N THR A 125 -20.04 -4.36 2.18
CA THR A 125 -20.44 -3.05 2.73
C THR A 125 -21.52 -2.32 1.92
N LEU A 126 -21.77 -2.72 0.67
CA LEU A 126 -22.77 -2.13 -0.21
C LEU A 126 -23.95 -3.07 -0.40
N LEU A 127 -25.15 -2.51 -0.61
CA LEU A 127 -26.37 -3.30 -0.84
C LEU A 127 -26.29 -4.13 -2.13
N THR A 128 -25.64 -3.60 -3.15
CA THR A 128 -25.42 -4.26 -4.44
C THR A 128 -23.91 -4.41 -4.66
N ASN A 129 -23.48 -5.59 -5.10
CA ASN A 129 -22.07 -5.81 -5.48
C ASN A 129 -21.73 -4.95 -6.71
N PRO A 130 -20.72 -4.06 -6.64
CA PRO A 130 -20.38 -3.17 -7.74
C PRO A 130 -19.58 -3.83 -8.89
N LEU A 131 -19.16 -5.10 -8.75
CA LEU A 131 -18.24 -5.74 -9.70
C LEU A 131 -18.71 -5.65 -11.15
N GLU A 132 -19.96 -6.01 -11.43
CA GLU A 132 -20.47 -6.05 -12.80
C GLU A 132 -20.44 -4.66 -13.45
N GLY A 133 -20.88 -3.63 -12.71
CA GLY A 133 -20.82 -2.23 -13.16
C GLY A 133 -19.39 -1.78 -13.44
N ASP A 134 -18.45 -2.14 -12.56
CA ASP A 134 -17.05 -1.78 -12.74
C ASP A 134 -16.43 -2.46 -13.97
N ARG A 135 -16.71 -3.75 -14.18
CA ARG A 135 -16.28 -4.47 -15.38
C ARG A 135 -16.85 -3.83 -16.65
N ALA A 136 -18.12 -3.43 -16.62
CA ALA A 136 -18.74 -2.75 -17.75
C ALA A 136 -18.03 -1.43 -18.07
N VAL A 137 -17.67 -0.63 -17.07
CA VAL A 137 -16.91 0.61 -17.28
C VAL A 137 -15.53 0.33 -17.86
N ILE A 138 -14.75 -0.57 -17.25
CA ILE A 138 -13.39 -0.90 -17.72
C ILE A 138 -13.40 -1.49 -19.15
N THR A 139 -14.45 -2.24 -19.48
CA THR A 139 -14.68 -2.79 -20.83
C THR A 139 -14.94 -1.69 -21.85
N ARG A 140 -15.75 -0.68 -21.50
CA ARG A 140 -16.07 0.47 -22.36
C ARG A 140 -14.87 1.39 -22.61
N LEU A 141 -13.90 1.44 -21.70
CA LEU A 141 -12.67 2.20 -21.92
C LEU A 141 -11.92 1.65 -23.14
N ASN A 142 -11.52 2.52 -24.06
CA ASN A 142 -10.67 2.11 -25.17
C ASN A 142 -9.22 1.86 -24.69
N ARG A 143 -8.39 1.28 -25.57
CA ARG A 143 -6.99 0.96 -25.26
C ARG A 143 -6.18 2.16 -24.79
N LYS A 144 -6.41 3.35 -25.36
CA LYS A 144 -5.72 4.59 -24.97
C LYS A 144 -6.11 5.00 -23.55
N GLN A 145 -7.40 5.04 -23.24
CA GLN A 145 -7.92 5.39 -21.91
C GLN A 145 -7.43 4.42 -20.84
N ARG A 146 -7.41 3.11 -21.12
CA ARG A 146 -6.84 2.11 -20.19
C ARG A 146 -5.35 2.34 -19.94
N ASN A 147 -4.58 2.64 -20.98
CA ASN A 147 -3.15 2.96 -20.83
C ASN A 147 -2.93 4.25 -20.02
N GLU A 148 -3.78 5.25 -20.22
CA GLU A 148 -3.73 6.52 -19.51
C GLU A 148 -4.06 6.34 -18.02
N LEU A 149 -5.09 5.56 -17.69
CA LEU A 149 -5.43 5.17 -16.32
C LEU A 149 -4.24 4.52 -15.61
N VAL A 150 -3.62 3.52 -16.25
CA VAL A 150 -2.43 2.84 -15.72
C VAL A 150 -1.27 3.83 -15.53
N GLN A 151 -1.03 4.70 -16.49
CA GLN A 151 0.06 5.68 -16.42
C GLN A 151 -0.13 6.63 -15.22
N VAL A 152 -1.36 7.14 -15.03
CA VAL A 152 -1.70 8.03 -13.92
C VAL A 152 -1.49 7.30 -12.59
N MET A 153 -2.03 6.08 -12.43
CA MET A 153 -1.88 5.29 -11.20
C MET A 153 -0.41 5.10 -10.84
N VAL A 154 0.41 4.58 -11.76
CA VAL A 154 1.84 4.38 -11.54
C VAL A 154 2.56 5.68 -11.19
N SER A 155 2.27 6.76 -11.93
CA SER A 155 2.95 8.04 -11.73
C SER A 155 2.71 8.63 -10.35
N LEU A 156 1.48 8.53 -9.83
CA LEU A 156 1.10 9.05 -8.52
C LEU A 156 1.76 8.21 -7.41
N PHE A 157 1.80 6.88 -7.54
CA PHE A 157 2.48 6.03 -6.57
C PHE A 157 3.98 6.28 -6.52
N ASN A 158 4.63 6.43 -7.68
CA ASN A 158 6.07 6.69 -7.75
C ASN A 158 6.44 8.10 -7.26
N GLN A 159 5.56 9.09 -7.41
CA GLN A 159 5.76 10.42 -6.83
C GLN A 159 5.63 10.38 -5.30
N ASN A 160 4.63 9.66 -4.78
CA ASN A 160 4.40 9.54 -3.35
C ASN A 160 5.55 8.80 -2.65
N THR A 161 6.09 7.74 -3.26
CA THR A 161 7.28 7.06 -2.72
C THR A 161 8.51 7.97 -2.73
N ARG A 162 8.74 8.75 -3.80
CA ARG A 162 9.84 9.73 -3.83
C ARG A 162 9.70 10.80 -2.75
N ALA A 163 8.49 11.29 -2.51
CA ALA A 163 8.22 12.25 -1.43
C ALA A 163 8.51 11.63 -0.06
N ALA A 164 8.13 10.37 0.17
CA ALA A 164 8.41 9.66 1.42
C ALA A 164 9.90 9.34 1.63
N THR A 165 10.67 9.11 0.55
CA THR A 165 12.12 8.85 0.62
C THR A 165 12.97 10.12 0.57
N SER A 166 12.36 11.27 0.28
CA SER A 166 13.05 12.55 0.47
C SER A 166 13.25 12.73 1.97
N PRO A 167 14.50 12.88 2.47
CA PRO A 167 14.68 13.21 3.87
C PRO A 167 14.00 14.55 4.10
N SER A 168 12.89 14.55 4.85
CA SER A 168 12.38 15.77 5.46
C SER A 168 13.58 16.45 6.11
N GLY A 169 13.90 17.66 5.65
CA GLY A 169 14.92 18.49 6.27
C GLY A 169 14.63 18.50 7.77
N ARG A 170 15.49 17.83 8.53
CA ARG A 170 15.54 18.01 9.97
C ARG A 170 15.82 19.50 10.12
N ALA A 171 14.90 20.25 10.70
CA ALA A 171 15.27 21.48 11.37
C ALA A 171 16.34 21.06 12.38
N ASN A 172 17.59 21.27 12.02
CA ASN A 172 18.72 21.10 12.91
C ASN A 172 18.49 22.10 14.05
N PRO A 173 18.53 21.72 15.34
CA PRO A 173 18.80 22.71 16.36
C PRO A 173 20.13 23.35 15.99
N GLN A 174 20.08 24.62 15.60
CA GLN A 174 21.25 25.38 15.17
C GLN A 174 22.18 25.53 16.37
N ILE A 175 23.13 24.60 16.51
CA ILE A 175 24.35 24.83 17.27
C ILE A 175 25.20 25.77 16.40
N PRO A 176 25.63 26.95 16.89
CA PRO A 176 26.52 27.81 16.11
C PRO A 176 27.84 27.07 15.86
N ALA A 177 28.17 26.82 14.60
CA ALA A 177 29.48 26.28 14.23
C ALA A 177 30.54 27.39 14.32
N PRO A 178 31.72 27.16 14.92
CA PRO A 178 32.81 28.12 14.88
C PRO A 178 33.43 28.15 13.48
N THR A 179 33.30 29.29 12.82
CA THR A 179 33.92 29.60 11.52
C THR A 179 35.44 29.66 11.69
N SER A 180 36.15 28.65 11.18
CA SER A 180 37.62 28.69 11.04
C SER A 180 37.99 28.78 9.57
N THR A 181 37.87 29.98 9.03
CA THR A 181 38.52 30.35 7.75
C THR A 181 39.80 31.09 8.10
N PRO A 182 40.99 30.61 7.71
CA PRO A 182 42.24 31.33 7.97
C PRO A 182 42.23 32.65 7.18
N LEU A 183 42.47 33.78 7.85
CA LEU A 183 42.69 35.04 7.16
C LEU A 183 44.03 35.00 6.40
N PRO A 184 44.12 35.64 5.23
CA PRO A 184 45.41 35.86 4.59
C PRO A 184 46.33 36.72 5.48
N PRO A 185 47.64 36.44 5.52
CA PRO A 185 48.58 37.12 6.39
C PRO A 185 48.70 38.60 6.03
N ARG A 186 48.88 39.44 7.04
CA ARG A 186 49.04 40.90 6.86
C ARG A 186 50.52 41.22 6.61
N PRO A 187 50.83 42.29 5.86
CA PRO A 187 52.22 42.74 5.70
C PRO A 187 52.83 43.06 7.08
N GLY A 188 53.87 42.33 7.48
CA GLY A 188 54.56 42.50 8.77
C GLY A 188 54.87 41.18 9.52
N ASP A 189 54.22 40.07 9.16
CA ASP A 189 54.39 38.79 9.86
C ASP A 189 55.75 38.09 9.61
N ALA A 190 56.54 38.57 8.65
CA ALA A 190 57.85 38.00 8.29
C ALA A 190 59.00 38.38 9.24
N GLN A 191 58.81 39.34 10.16
CA GLN A 191 59.88 39.81 11.05
C GLN A 191 60.01 39.02 12.36
N ARG A 192 59.20 37.97 12.57
CA ARG A 192 59.25 37.12 13.77
C ARG A 192 60.03 35.81 13.62
N LEU A 193 60.76 35.63 12.53
CA LEU A 193 61.70 34.52 12.35
C LEU A 193 63.14 35.05 12.42
N LYS A 194 63.67 35.18 13.64
CA LYS A 194 65.10 35.32 13.94
C LYS A 194 65.43 34.48 15.16
#